data_AF-A0A0M3T6P0-F1
#
_entry.id   AF-A0A0M3T6P0-F1
#
_cell.length_a   1.000
_cell.length_b   1.000
_cell.length_c   1.000
_cell.angle_alpha   90.00
_cell.angle_beta   90.00
_cell.angle_gamma   90.00
#
_symmetry.space_group_name_H-M   'P 1'
#
loop_
_entity.id
_entity.type
_entity.pdbx_description
1 polymer ?
#
loop_
_entity_poly.entity_id
_entity_poly.type
_entity_poly.pdbx_seq_one_letter_code
_entity_poly.pdbx_strand_id
1 'polypeptide(L)'
;MGGLPLFVAIAIWVVLAAVLLAVLVKWWGGWPTTSPASGAGVGGDTKASAGTNQNNGAFEAVKSALTAVAGIGGVAYLVIKYRTEQREKDRTVDTKVQDAINQLGSDKASTRIAGVYALTDIADTYRGGYRQRVVDILCGYLRSDRSRQPAWDASGHLVESVASDEAVEFTIIAIMRKHLRKKQKDDDGKIRVRQTVDDDQLWCDCEFDLHEATFHEAVDLKDSTFECVPHFRGTKFERDADFGRATFTRGADFGVATFTGDAHFDVATFTRDAYADFGGAEFRASATFSGIQDPPSFKFEECKFNKICRGAYEWGTIPIPEDNDGLPAGAVWADFPEEDDKDGGTTSR
;
A
#
# COMPACT_ATOMS: atom_id res chain seq x y z
N MET A 1 -11.88 -6.87 -11.46
CA MET A 1 -12.98 -7.82 -11.77
C MET A 1 -13.86 -7.94 -10.54
N GLY A 2 -15.01 -7.27 -10.53
CA GLY A 2 -15.91 -7.27 -9.37
C GLY A 2 -16.59 -8.63 -9.20
N GLY A 3 -16.27 -9.33 -8.12
CA GLY A 3 -16.93 -10.58 -7.76
C GLY A 3 -18.42 -10.34 -7.52
N LEU A 4 -19.26 -11.26 -8.00
CA LEU A 4 -20.70 -11.22 -7.77
C LEU A 4 -20.98 -11.05 -6.27
N PRO A 5 -21.87 -10.14 -5.85
CA PRO A 5 -22.23 -10.01 -4.46
C PRO A 5 -22.69 -11.36 -3.91
N LEU A 6 -22.18 -11.75 -2.75
CA LEU A 6 -22.40 -13.08 -2.15
C LEU A 6 -23.89 -13.47 -2.08
N PHE A 7 -24.78 -12.50 -1.89
CA PHE A 7 -26.23 -12.74 -1.89
C PHE A 7 -26.74 -13.21 -3.27
N VAL A 8 -26.18 -12.70 -4.36
CA VAL A 8 -26.50 -13.13 -5.73
C VAL A 8 -25.96 -14.53 -5.98
N ALA A 9 -24.73 -14.82 -5.54
CA ALA A 9 -24.17 -16.17 -5.66
C ALA A 9 -24.99 -17.21 -4.87
N ILE A 10 -25.37 -16.90 -3.62
CA ILE A 10 -26.22 -17.76 -2.81
C ILE A 10 -27.60 -17.91 -3.44
N ALA A 11 -28.21 -16.82 -3.94
CA ALA A 11 -29.50 -16.89 -4.63
C ALA A 11 -29.42 -17.78 -5.88
N ILE A 12 -28.35 -17.67 -6.68
CA ILE A 12 -28.11 -18.54 -7.84
C ILE A 12 -28.01 -20.00 -7.42
N TRP A 13 -27.25 -20.33 -6.37
CA TRP A 13 -27.10 -21.70 -5.89
C TRP A 13 -28.40 -22.26 -5.30
N VAL A 14 -29.19 -21.46 -4.60
CA VAL A 14 -30.51 -21.85 -4.08
C VAL A 14 -31.49 -22.10 -5.23
N VAL A 15 -31.49 -21.25 -6.26
CA VAL A 15 -32.32 -21.43 -7.46
C VAL A 15 -31.89 -22.66 -8.23
N LEU A 16 -30.58 -22.88 -8.42
CA LEU A 16 -30.05 -24.08 -9.08
C LEU A 16 -30.44 -25.34 -8.34
N ALA A 17 -30.31 -25.36 -7.00
CA ALA A 17 -30.72 -26.50 -6.18
C ALA A 17 -32.24 -26.74 -6.27
N ALA A 18 -33.07 -25.68 -6.24
CA ALA A 18 -34.52 -25.80 -6.39
C ALA A 18 -34.93 -26.32 -7.77
N VAL A 19 -34.25 -25.88 -8.85
CA VAL A 19 -34.46 -26.37 -10.21
C VAL A 19 -34.07 -27.83 -10.34
N LEU A 20 -32.91 -28.21 -9.80
CA LEU A 20 -32.43 -29.60 -9.84
C LEU A 20 -33.38 -30.53 -9.07
N LEU A 21 -33.89 -30.07 -7.93
CA LEU A 21 -34.90 -30.78 -7.15
C LEU A 21 -36.24 -30.89 -7.90
N ALA A 22 -36.67 -29.83 -8.58
CA ALA A 22 -37.87 -29.86 -9.43
C ALA A 22 -37.72 -30.82 -10.63
N VAL A 23 -36.54 -30.87 -11.25
CA VAL A 23 -36.21 -31.81 -12.34
C VAL A 23 -36.21 -33.25 -11.82
N LEU A 24 -35.60 -33.51 -10.67
CA LEU A 24 -35.59 -34.83 -10.04
C LEU A 24 -37.01 -35.31 -9.66
N VAL A 25 -37.85 -34.42 -9.11
CA VAL A 25 -39.27 -34.69 -8.83
C VAL A 25 -40.04 -35.02 -10.12
N LYS A 26 -39.74 -34.31 -11.22
CA LYS A 26 -40.36 -34.58 -12.52
C LYS A 26 -39.89 -35.90 -13.14
N TRP A 27 -38.63 -36.27 -12.91
CA TRP A 27 -38.01 -37.47 -13.48
C TRP A 27 -38.37 -38.76 -12.73
N TRP A 28 -38.70 -38.67 -11.44
CA TRP A 28 -39.06 -39.82 -10.60
C TRP A 28 -40.58 -40.07 -10.45
N GLY A 29 -41.40 -39.36 -11.23
CA GLY A 29 -42.80 -39.76 -11.49
C GLY A 29 -43.86 -39.04 -10.66
N GLY A 30 -44.40 -37.96 -11.24
CA GLY A 30 -45.81 -37.56 -11.10
C GLY A 30 -46.17 -36.58 -9.99
N TRP A 31 -46.56 -35.36 -10.35
CA TRP A 31 -47.40 -34.52 -9.48
C TRP A 31 -48.72 -35.25 -9.17
N PRO A 32 -49.27 -35.15 -7.94
CA PRO A 32 -50.61 -35.64 -7.66
C PRO A 32 -51.61 -34.76 -8.41
N THR A 33 -52.13 -35.25 -9.54
CA THR A 33 -53.25 -34.61 -10.24
C THR A 33 -54.49 -34.76 -9.37
N THR A 34 -54.89 -33.71 -8.68
CA THR A 34 -56.22 -33.62 -8.09
C THR A 34 -57.22 -33.45 -9.23
N SER A 35 -57.91 -34.53 -9.59
CA SER A 35 -59.12 -34.43 -10.44
C SER A 35 -60.29 -33.97 -9.57
N PRO A 36 -61.15 -33.05 -10.05
CA PRO A 36 -62.30 -32.58 -9.29
C PRO A 36 -63.38 -33.67 -9.26
N ALA A 37 -63.95 -33.86 -8.07
CA ALA A 37 -65.06 -34.77 -7.85
C ALA A 37 -66.34 -34.27 -8.53
N SER A 38 -66.91 -35.07 -9.42
CA SER A 38 -68.35 -35.07 -9.72
C SER A 38 -68.91 -36.42 -9.30
N GLY A 39 -69.82 -36.40 -8.33
CA GLY A 39 -70.36 -37.59 -7.71
C GLY A 39 -71.38 -38.34 -8.57
N ALA A 40 -71.54 -39.63 -8.25
CA ALA A 40 -72.77 -40.42 -8.15
C ALA A 40 -72.43 -41.89 -8.39
N GLY A 41 -72.87 -42.79 -7.50
CA GLY A 41 -72.87 -44.23 -7.80
C GLY A 41 -72.71 -45.14 -6.61
N VAL A 42 -73.82 -45.76 -6.22
CA VAL A 42 -74.03 -46.75 -5.16
C VAL A 42 -73.39 -48.11 -5.48
N GLY A 43 -72.88 -48.79 -4.44
CA GLY A 43 -73.05 -50.24 -4.26
C GLY A 43 -71.82 -51.15 -4.45
N GLY A 44 -71.61 -52.08 -3.49
CA GLY A 44 -71.03 -53.40 -3.77
C GLY A 44 -69.81 -53.81 -2.95
N ASP A 45 -69.94 -54.92 -2.23
CA ASP A 45 -69.02 -55.50 -1.24
C ASP A 45 -67.77 -56.22 -1.79
N THR A 46 -66.84 -56.49 -0.86
CA THR A 46 -65.98 -57.68 -0.67
C THR A 46 -64.45 -57.67 -0.92
N LYS A 47 -63.76 -58.01 0.18
CA LYS A 47 -62.60 -58.93 0.38
C LYS A 47 -61.17 -58.54 -0.02
N ALA A 48 -60.38 -58.33 1.05
CA ALA A 48 -59.12 -58.99 1.44
C ALA A 48 -58.02 -59.29 0.40
N SER A 49 -56.84 -58.72 0.60
CA SER A 49 -55.55 -59.45 0.67
C SER A 49 -54.42 -58.51 1.07
N ALA A 50 -53.48 -59.04 1.84
CA ALA A 50 -52.29 -58.40 2.38
C ALA A 50 -51.33 -57.86 1.30
N GLY A 51 -50.61 -56.79 1.63
CA GLY A 51 -49.57 -56.22 0.76
C GLY A 51 -48.87 -55.04 1.42
N THR A 52 -47.95 -55.37 2.31
CA THR A 52 -46.76 -54.64 2.76
C THR A 52 -46.50 -53.24 2.15
N ASN A 53 -46.08 -52.33 3.04
CA ASN A 53 -45.02 -51.34 2.80
C ASN A 53 -45.39 -49.90 2.37
N GLN A 54 -46.29 -49.23 3.10
CA GLN A 54 -46.58 -47.79 2.91
C GLN A 54 -45.70 -46.84 3.78
N ASN A 55 -44.76 -47.38 4.57
CA ASN A 55 -43.92 -46.57 5.48
C ASN A 55 -42.51 -46.26 4.93
N ASN A 56 -42.07 -46.91 3.86
CA ASN A 56 -40.70 -46.75 3.37
C ASN A 56 -40.49 -45.48 2.52
N GLY A 57 -41.52 -45.01 1.80
CA GLY A 57 -41.42 -43.79 0.98
C GLY A 57 -41.37 -42.50 1.81
N ALA A 58 -42.19 -42.41 2.86
CA ALA A 58 -42.19 -41.28 3.78
C ALA A 58 -40.90 -41.23 4.61
N PHE A 59 -40.39 -42.38 5.04
CA PHE A 59 -39.14 -42.47 5.80
C PHE A 59 -37.92 -42.10 4.95
N GLU A 60 -37.83 -42.58 3.70
CA GLU A 60 -36.74 -42.20 2.79
C GLU A 60 -36.83 -40.74 2.32
N ALA A 61 -38.03 -40.19 2.14
CA ALA A 61 -38.22 -38.76 1.86
C ALA A 61 -37.78 -37.88 3.04
N VAL A 62 -38.17 -38.24 4.28
CA VAL A 62 -37.74 -37.54 5.50
C VAL A 62 -36.23 -37.66 5.68
N LYS A 63 -35.64 -38.83 5.44
CA LYS A 63 -34.20 -39.08 5.54
C LYS A 63 -33.41 -38.25 4.53
N SER A 64 -33.88 -38.15 3.28
CA SER A 64 -33.27 -37.31 2.24
C SER A 64 -33.37 -35.80 2.54
N ALA A 65 -34.51 -35.36 3.07
CA ALA A 65 -34.68 -33.97 3.52
C ALA A 65 -33.79 -33.65 4.73
N LEU A 66 -33.62 -34.60 5.66
CA LEU A 66 -32.78 -34.44 6.84
C LEU A 66 -31.30 -34.30 6.49
N THR A 67 -30.78 -35.10 5.55
CA THR A 67 -29.39 -34.98 5.07
C THR A 67 -29.15 -33.71 4.26
N ALA A 68 -30.11 -33.27 3.46
CA ALA A 68 -30.01 -32.00 2.74
C ALA A 68 -29.92 -30.79 3.68
N VAL A 69 -30.78 -30.73 4.72
CA VAL A 69 -30.78 -29.65 5.72
C VAL A 69 -29.50 -29.69 6.58
N ALA A 70 -29.03 -30.88 6.97
CA ALA A 70 -27.79 -31.04 7.71
C ALA A 70 -26.56 -30.57 6.89
N GLY A 71 -26.53 -30.85 5.59
CA GLY A 71 -25.45 -30.40 4.70
C GLY A 71 -25.35 -28.88 4.57
N ILE A 72 -26.49 -28.20 4.38
CA ILE A 72 -26.53 -26.73 4.29
C ILE A 72 -26.18 -26.09 5.65
N GLY A 73 -26.69 -26.65 6.75
CA GLY A 73 -26.37 -26.19 8.11
C GLY A 73 -24.88 -26.31 8.43
N GLY A 74 -24.23 -27.40 8.00
CA GLY A 74 -22.78 -27.60 8.19
C GLY A 74 -21.92 -26.59 7.43
N VAL A 75 -22.25 -26.31 6.17
CA VAL A 75 -21.55 -25.29 5.37
C VAL A 75 -21.80 -23.89 5.93
N ALA A 76 -23.03 -23.57 6.31
CA ALA A 76 -23.36 -22.29 6.94
C ALA A 76 -22.61 -22.11 8.27
N TYR A 77 -22.53 -23.15 9.10
CA TYR A 77 -21.76 -23.14 10.34
C TYR A 77 -20.26 -22.90 10.08
N LEU A 78 -19.67 -23.60 9.10
CA LEU A 78 -18.26 -23.39 8.73
C LEU A 78 -18.01 -21.98 8.22
N VAL A 79 -18.89 -21.41 7.40
CA VAL A 79 -18.79 -20.03 6.91
C VAL A 79 -18.98 -19.01 8.03
N ILE A 80 -19.96 -19.21 8.91
CA ILE A 80 -20.18 -18.34 10.07
C ILE A 80 -18.96 -18.40 10.99
N LYS A 81 -18.48 -19.60 11.33
CA LYS A 81 -17.30 -19.80 12.18
C LYS A 81 -16.05 -19.20 11.55
N TYR A 82 -15.84 -19.40 10.25
CA TYR A 82 -14.75 -18.79 9.50
C TYR A 82 -14.85 -17.25 9.55
N ARG A 83 -16.05 -16.68 9.37
CA ARG A 83 -16.26 -15.23 9.44
C ARG A 83 -16.11 -14.66 10.84
N THR A 84 -16.55 -15.37 11.87
CA THR A 84 -16.37 -14.92 13.26
C THR A 84 -14.90 -14.93 13.64
N GLU A 85 -14.16 -15.98 13.27
CA GLU A 85 -12.71 -16.06 13.51
C GLU A 85 -11.93 -14.97 12.77
N GLN A 86 -12.32 -14.65 11.52
CA GLN A 86 -11.70 -13.52 10.80
C GLN A 86 -12.01 -12.18 11.49
N ARG A 87 -13.25 -11.92 11.89
CA ARG A 87 -13.62 -10.67 12.58
C ARG A 87 -12.91 -10.51 13.93
N GLU A 88 -12.71 -11.60 14.68
CA GLU A 88 -11.97 -11.56 15.95
C GLU A 88 -10.48 -11.32 15.75
N LYS A 89 -9.88 -11.93 14.72
CA LYS A 89 -8.51 -11.64 14.31
C LYS A 89 -8.37 -10.17 13.90
N ASP A 90 -9.24 -9.67 13.03
CA ASP A 90 -9.23 -8.27 12.56
C ASP A 90 -9.36 -7.29 13.74
N ARG A 91 -10.26 -7.56 14.71
CA ARG A 91 -10.45 -6.68 15.88
C ARG A 91 -9.23 -6.67 16.80
N THR A 92 -8.54 -7.80 16.93
CA THR A 92 -7.30 -7.90 17.71
C THR A 92 -6.17 -7.13 17.04
N VAL A 93 -6.08 -7.21 15.70
CA VAL A 93 -5.08 -6.45 14.94
C VAL A 93 -5.37 -4.95 14.99
N ASP A 94 -6.63 -4.53 14.87
CA ASP A 94 -6.98 -3.11 14.98
C ASP A 94 -6.61 -2.52 16.35
N THR A 95 -6.76 -3.29 17.45
CA THR A 95 -6.26 -2.88 18.76
C THR A 95 -4.74 -2.73 18.77
N LYS A 96 -3.99 -3.69 18.20
CA LYS A 96 -2.53 -3.59 18.09
C LYS A 96 -2.08 -2.39 17.26
N VAL A 97 -2.77 -2.12 16.15
CA VAL A 97 -2.53 -0.95 15.31
C VAL A 97 -2.76 0.32 16.12
N GLN A 98 -3.86 0.41 16.86
CA GLN A 98 -4.15 1.56 17.70
C GLN A 98 -3.09 1.75 18.80
N ASP A 99 -2.65 0.68 19.44
CA ASP A 99 -1.59 0.72 20.46
C ASP A 99 -0.26 1.21 19.86
N ALA A 100 0.09 0.74 18.65
CA ALA A 100 1.29 1.18 17.95
C ALA A 100 1.21 2.65 17.50
N ILE A 101 0.03 3.11 17.05
CA ILE A 101 -0.23 4.53 16.75
C ILE A 101 -0.10 5.39 18.01
N ASN A 102 -0.63 4.93 19.14
CA ASN A 102 -0.49 5.65 20.42
C ASN A 102 0.97 5.76 20.86
N GLN A 103 1.78 4.72 20.61
CA GLN A 103 3.23 4.75 20.84
C GLN A 103 3.93 5.73 19.90
N LEU A 104 3.55 5.75 18.61
CA LEU A 104 4.06 6.68 17.61
C LEU A 104 3.71 8.16 17.93
N GLY A 105 2.60 8.40 18.62
CA GLY A 105 2.19 9.72 19.11
C GLY A 105 2.79 10.11 20.47
N SER A 106 3.72 9.33 21.04
CA SER A 106 4.33 9.64 22.33
C SER A 106 5.24 10.86 22.25
N ASP A 107 5.36 11.59 23.36
CA ASP A 107 6.36 12.63 23.61
C ASP A 107 7.82 12.12 23.57
N LYS A 108 8.06 10.86 23.93
CA LYS A 108 9.38 10.21 23.95
C LYS A 108 9.75 9.59 22.61
N ALA A 109 10.87 9.99 22.02
CA ALA A 109 11.42 9.40 20.78
C ALA A 109 11.53 7.87 20.84
N SER A 110 12.04 7.32 21.95
CA SER A 110 12.21 5.87 22.09
C SER A 110 10.89 5.12 22.01
N THR A 111 9.80 5.68 22.55
CA THR A 111 8.46 5.13 22.45
C THR A 111 7.92 5.26 21.02
N ARG A 112 8.19 6.38 20.34
CA ARG A 112 7.82 6.54 18.92
C ARG A 112 8.50 5.52 18.03
N ILE A 113 9.80 5.31 18.20
CA ILE A 113 10.58 4.28 17.50
C ILE A 113 9.99 2.88 17.75
N ALA A 114 9.63 2.55 18.99
CA ALA A 114 8.96 1.29 19.30
C ALA A 114 7.61 1.15 18.57
N GLY A 115 6.84 2.24 18.47
CA GLY A 115 5.61 2.32 17.67
C GLY A 115 5.85 2.03 16.18
N VAL A 116 6.90 2.59 15.58
CA VAL A 116 7.28 2.31 14.18
C VAL A 116 7.57 0.82 13.98
N TYR A 117 8.36 0.20 14.87
CA TYR A 117 8.63 -1.24 14.79
C TYR A 117 7.38 -2.09 14.99
N ALA A 118 6.49 -1.71 15.91
CA ALA A 118 5.22 -2.40 16.13
C ALA A 118 4.30 -2.31 14.91
N LEU A 119 4.22 -1.16 14.24
CA LEU A 119 3.49 -1.00 12.97
C LEU A 119 4.10 -1.87 11.88
N THR A 120 5.42 -1.92 11.79
CA THR A 120 6.13 -2.75 10.79
C THR A 120 5.90 -4.23 11.03
N ASP A 121 5.95 -4.70 12.28
CA ASP A 121 5.63 -6.08 12.66
C ASP A 121 4.20 -6.46 12.27
N ILE A 122 3.25 -5.52 12.41
CA ILE A 122 1.87 -5.71 11.94
C ILE A 122 1.82 -5.85 10.41
N ALA A 123 2.52 -4.99 9.67
CA ALA A 123 2.59 -5.06 8.21
C ALA A 123 3.21 -6.39 7.71
N ASP A 124 4.24 -6.88 8.42
CA ASP A 124 4.98 -8.09 8.06
C ASP A 124 4.24 -9.38 8.45
N THR A 125 3.45 -9.33 9.53
CA THR A 125 2.74 -10.50 10.06
C THR A 125 1.37 -10.69 9.41
N TYR A 126 0.64 -9.60 9.18
CA TYR A 126 -0.76 -9.67 8.79
C TYR A 126 -0.94 -9.37 7.29
N ARG A 127 -1.44 -10.37 6.56
CA ARG A 127 -1.76 -10.23 5.13
C ARG A 127 -2.93 -9.27 4.90
N GLY A 128 -3.04 -8.78 3.67
CA GLY A 128 -4.13 -7.90 3.23
C GLY A 128 -3.69 -6.43 3.15
N GLY A 129 -4.60 -5.51 3.44
CA GLY A 129 -4.37 -4.07 3.31
C GLY A 129 -3.51 -3.44 4.42
N TYR A 130 -2.97 -4.23 5.35
CA TYR A 130 -2.19 -3.70 6.48
C TYR A 130 -0.87 -3.08 6.05
N ARG A 131 -0.18 -3.62 5.03
CA ARG A 131 1.05 -3.01 4.48
C ARG A 131 0.78 -1.58 4.01
N GLN A 132 -0.25 -1.38 3.17
CA GLN A 132 -0.64 -0.04 2.71
C GLN A 132 -1.05 0.85 3.88
N ARG A 133 -1.89 0.37 4.80
CA ARG A 133 -2.31 1.16 5.98
C ARG A 133 -1.12 1.63 6.81
N VAL A 134 -0.12 0.76 7.03
CA VAL A 134 1.10 1.12 7.77
C VAL A 134 1.93 2.13 6.99
N VAL A 135 2.12 1.93 5.68
CA VAL A 135 2.78 2.92 4.80
C VAL A 135 2.08 4.27 4.88
N ASP A 136 0.75 4.32 4.83
CA ASP A 136 -0.04 5.56 4.94
C ASP A 136 0.21 6.28 6.27
N ILE A 137 0.25 5.54 7.39
CA ILE A 137 0.50 6.09 8.73
C ILE A 137 1.92 6.67 8.79
N LEU A 138 2.92 5.93 8.31
CA LEU A 138 4.32 6.37 8.32
C LEU A 138 4.54 7.58 7.40
N CYS A 139 3.94 7.59 6.22
CA CYS A 139 3.96 8.74 5.32
C CYS A 139 3.25 9.96 5.94
N GLY A 140 2.12 9.76 6.61
CA GLY A 140 1.42 10.80 7.37
C GLY A 140 2.27 11.38 8.50
N TYR A 141 3.05 10.55 9.21
CA TYR A 141 4.02 11.00 10.20
C TYR A 141 5.11 11.87 9.56
N LEU A 142 5.70 11.42 8.45
CA LEU A 142 6.75 12.17 7.75
C LEU A 142 6.27 13.50 7.17
N ARG A 143 5.01 13.57 6.73
CA ARG A 143 4.33 14.81 6.27
C ARG A 143 3.91 15.74 7.39
N SER A 144 3.81 15.25 8.62
CA SER A 144 3.45 16.08 9.76
C SER A 144 4.58 17.09 10.04
N ASP A 145 4.21 18.28 10.49
CA ASP A 145 5.18 19.28 10.92
C ASP A 145 5.90 18.77 12.18
N ARG A 146 7.08 18.18 11.94
CA ARG A 146 8.01 17.68 12.96
C ARG A 146 9.09 18.71 13.27
N SER A 147 8.91 19.95 12.80
CA SER A 147 9.87 21.03 12.99
C SER A 147 10.21 21.18 14.47
N ARG A 148 11.47 21.56 14.69
CA ARG A 148 12.08 21.88 15.97
C ARG A 148 11.19 22.88 16.72
N GLN A 149 10.21 22.39 17.48
CA GLN A 149 9.39 23.27 18.29
C GLN A 149 10.34 23.97 19.27
N PRO A 150 10.34 25.32 19.30
CA PRO A 150 11.16 26.04 20.26
C PRO A 150 10.69 25.65 21.66
N ALA A 151 11.50 24.86 22.37
CA ALA A 151 11.24 24.57 23.76
C ALA A 151 11.82 25.73 24.55
N TRP A 152 10.98 26.62 25.08
CA TRP A 152 11.48 27.66 25.97
C TRP A 152 11.69 27.07 27.36
N ASP A 153 12.86 27.29 27.97
CA ASP A 153 13.02 27.00 29.38
C ASP A 153 12.19 27.98 30.23
N ALA A 154 12.11 27.73 31.55
CA ALA A 154 11.40 28.61 32.48
C ALA A 154 11.98 30.05 32.53
N SER A 155 13.14 30.28 31.92
CA SER A 155 13.88 31.55 31.82
C SER A 155 13.57 32.29 30.51
N GLY A 156 12.79 31.71 29.59
CA GLY A 156 12.53 32.26 28.26
C GLY A 156 13.67 32.05 27.26
N HIS A 157 14.65 31.19 27.58
CA HIS A 157 15.74 30.81 26.68
C HIS A 157 15.28 29.70 25.75
N LEU A 158 15.65 29.80 24.47
CA LEU A 158 15.42 28.74 23.50
C LEU A 158 16.28 27.53 23.89
N VAL A 159 15.64 26.46 24.34
CA VAL A 159 16.21 25.11 24.40
C VAL A 159 15.93 24.49 23.05
N GLU A 160 17.00 24.21 22.31
CA GLU A 160 16.91 23.43 21.08
C GLU A 160 16.30 22.06 21.40
N SER A 161 15.03 21.87 21.02
CA SER A 161 14.42 20.53 20.94
C SER A 161 14.95 19.84 19.68
N VAL A 162 16.24 19.51 19.69
CA VAL A 162 16.93 18.85 18.58
C VAL A 162 17.16 17.39 18.94
N ALA A 163 17.05 16.52 17.94
CA ALA A 163 17.37 15.08 17.92
C ALA A 163 16.26 14.05 18.21
N SER A 164 15.09 14.42 18.76
CA SER A 164 14.05 13.42 19.10
C SER A 164 13.37 12.84 17.84
N ASP A 165 13.03 13.71 16.88
CA ASP A 165 12.28 13.32 15.68
C ASP A 165 13.15 12.86 14.53
N GLU A 166 14.39 13.34 14.43
CA GLU A 166 15.38 12.88 13.44
C GLU A 166 15.64 11.38 13.56
N ALA A 167 15.75 10.85 14.79
CA ALA A 167 15.92 9.41 15.02
C ALA A 167 14.70 8.59 14.59
N VAL A 168 13.49 9.12 14.77
CA VAL A 168 12.24 8.47 14.32
C VAL A 168 12.17 8.52 12.79
N GLU A 169 12.45 9.67 12.18
CA GLU A 169 12.52 9.86 10.73
C GLU A 169 13.47 8.87 10.08
N PHE A 170 14.71 8.80 10.58
CA PHE A 170 15.72 7.86 10.13
C PHE A 170 15.24 6.41 10.24
N THR A 171 14.58 6.06 11.34
CA THR A 171 14.02 4.71 11.55
C THR A 171 12.97 4.39 10.48
N ILE A 172 12.06 5.33 10.19
CA ILE A 172 11.03 5.17 9.17
C ILE A 172 11.67 5.00 7.80
N ILE A 173 12.62 5.86 7.41
CA ILE A 173 13.35 5.77 6.14
C ILE A 173 14.07 4.42 6.02
N ALA A 174 14.76 3.98 7.07
CA ALA A 174 15.48 2.71 7.08
C ALA A 174 14.55 1.50 6.89
N ILE A 175 13.35 1.54 7.47
CA ILE A 175 12.33 0.52 7.27
C ILE A 175 11.79 0.59 5.84
N MET A 176 11.41 1.76 5.34
CA MET A 176 10.97 1.93 3.94
C MET A 176 12.00 1.34 2.97
N ARG A 177 13.27 1.72 3.11
CA ARG A 177 14.37 1.16 2.33
C ARG A 177 14.44 -0.37 2.42
N LYS A 178 14.41 -0.93 3.63
CA LYS A 178 14.47 -2.38 3.85
C LYS A 178 13.36 -3.11 3.08
N HIS A 179 12.13 -2.60 3.12
CA HIS A 179 10.96 -3.21 2.50
C HIS A 179 10.81 -2.88 1.00
N LEU A 180 11.52 -1.87 0.49
CA LEU A 180 11.57 -1.54 -0.94
C LEU A 180 12.72 -2.23 -1.70
N ARG A 181 13.71 -2.79 -0.99
CA ARG A 181 14.86 -3.48 -1.61
C ARG A 181 14.50 -4.91 -2.05
N LYS A 182 13.75 -4.98 -3.15
CA LYS A 182 13.47 -6.22 -3.88
C LYS A 182 14.74 -6.82 -4.47
N LYS A 183 14.83 -8.14 -4.50
CA LYS A 183 15.98 -8.85 -5.07
C LYS A 183 16.15 -8.49 -6.55
N GLN A 184 17.33 -7.98 -6.90
CA GLN A 184 17.70 -7.66 -8.28
C GLN A 184 18.97 -8.43 -8.66
N LYS A 185 19.05 -8.88 -9.90
CA LYS A 185 20.22 -9.54 -10.48
C LYS A 185 20.86 -8.64 -11.53
N ASP A 186 22.16 -8.76 -11.71
CA ASP A 186 22.87 -8.19 -12.86
C ASP A 186 22.75 -9.09 -14.10
N ASP A 187 23.35 -8.65 -15.21
CA ASP A 187 23.35 -9.36 -16.49
C ASP A 187 24.05 -10.73 -16.41
N ASP A 188 25.03 -10.87 -15.50
CA ASP A 188 25.70 -12.13 -15.19
C ASP A 188 24.84 -13.08 -14.33
N GLY A 189 23.66 -12.64 -13.91
CA GLY A 189 22.76 -13.38 -13.02
C GLY A 189 23.17 -13.40 -11.56
N LYS A 190 24.21 -12.63 -11.16
CA LYS A 190 24.63 -12.47 -9.76
C LYS A 190 23.68 -11.53 -9.04
N ILE A 191 23.55 -11.73 -7.74
CA ILE A 191 22.68 -10.90 -6.90
C ILE A 191 23.34 -9.53 -6.75
N ARG A 192 22.75 -8.51 -7.36
CA ARG A 192 23.14 -7.11 -7.20
C ARG A 192 22.52 -6.51 -5.94
N VAL A 193 21.24 -6.78 -5.70
CA VAL A 193 20.50 -6.31 -4.52
C VAL A 193 20.06 -7.50 -3.70
N ARG A 194 20.53 -7.54 -2.45
CA ARG A 194 20.11 -8.55 -1.48
C ARG A 194 18.84 -8.09 -0.78
N GLN A 195 17.76 -8.82 -1.02
CA GLN A 195 16.51 -8.71 -0.27
C GLN A 195 16.68 -9.36 1.11
N THR A 196 16.18 -8.69 2.15
CA THR A 196 16.29 -9.12 3.56
C THR A 196 14.95 -9.52 4.18
N VAL A 197 13.84 -9.18 3.51
CA VAL A 197 12.46 -9.52 3.90
C VAL A 197 11.89 -10.57 2.96
N ASP A 198 10.84 -11.26 3.38
CA ASP A 198 10.16 -12.21 2.50
C ASP A 198 9.39 -11.48 1.37
N ASP A 199 9.08 -12.18 0.28
CA ASP A 199 8.43 -11.57 -0.90
C ASP A 199 7.07 -10.94 -0.56
N ASP A 200 6.35 -11.47 0.42
CA ASP A 200 5.08 -10.94 0.89
C ASP A 200 5.20 -9.82 1.93
N GLN A 201 6.41 -9.51 2.38
CA GLN A 201 6.74 -8.40 3.27
C GLN A 201 7.28 -7.18 2.50
N LEU A 202 7.56 -7.31 1.20
CA LEU A 202 7.94 -6.17 0.36
C LEU A 202 6.83 -5.11 0.34
N TRP A 203 7.22 -3.84 0.27
CA TRP A 203 6.28 -2.70 0.15
C TRP A 203 6.31 -2.09 -1.25
N CYS A 204 6.93 -2.77 -2.22
CA CYS A 204 7.09 -2.26 -3.58
C CYS A 204 5.76 -1.89 -4.26
N ASP A 205 4.68 -2.61 -3.94
CA ASP A 205 3.33 -2.40 -4.48
C ASP A 205 2.49 -1.37 -3.69
N CYS A 206 3.03 -0.81 -2.60
CA CYS A 206 2.35 0.20 -1.82
C CYS A 206 2.48 1.60 -2.46
N GLU A 207 1.46 2.43 -2.24
CA GLU A 207 1.46 3.85 -2.62
C GLU A 207 2.15 4.67 -1.52
N PHE A 208 3.18 5.43 -1.90
CA PHE A 208 3.94 6.28 -0.98
C PHE A 208 3.55 7.74 -1.21
N ASP A 209 2.83 8.31 -0.25
CA ASP A 209 2.35 9.69 -0.31
C ASP A 209 3.16 10.61 0.61
N LEU A 210 4.23 11.19 0.07
CA LEU A 210 5.20 12.03 0.78
C LEU A 210 5.14 13.49 0.31
N HIS A 211 4.04 13.90 -0.34
CA HIS A 211 3.88 15.29 -0.79
C HIS A 211 4.06 16.26 0.38
N GLU A 212 4.76 17.37 0.13
CA GLU A 212 5.03 18.44 1.09
C GLU A 212 5.72 17.98 2.41
N ALA A 213 6.24 16.75 2.47
CA ALA A 213 7.04 16.30 3.59
C ALA A 213 8.36 17.07 3.67
N THR A 214 8.91 17.22 4.88
CA THR A 214 10.27 17.74 5.09
C THR A 214 11.11 16.67 5.75
N PHE A 215 12.16 16.22 5.06
CA PHE A 215 13.18 15.29 5.55
C PHE A 215 14.37 16.09 6.08
N HIS A 216 14.66 15.93 7.37
CA HIS A 216 15.75 16.61 8.07
C HIS A 216 17.02 15.77 8.09
N GLU A 217 16.87 14.44 7.94
CA GLU A 217 17.92 13.45 7.78
C GLU A 217 18.16 13.11 6.30
N ALA A 218 19.30 12.48 6.03
CA ALA A 218 19.62 11.99 4.70
C ALA A 218 18.66 10.86 4.31
N VAL A 219 18.13 10.91 3.09
CA VAL A 219 17.19 9.92 2.56
C VAL A 219 17.96 8.93 1.69
N ASP A 220 18.20 7.72 2.19
CA ASP A 220 18.81 6.63 1.44
C ASP A 220 17.73 5.65 0.95
N LEU A 221 17.31 5.83 -0.30
CA LEU A 221 16.42 4.93 -1.03
C LEU A 221 17.14 4.26 -2.20
N LYS A 222 18.47 4.16 -2.12
CA LYS A 222 19.31 3.48 -3.08
C LYS A 222 18.88 2.02 -3.26
N ASP A 223 18.87 1.55 -4.51
CA ASP A 223 18.46 0.20 -4.89
C ASP A 223 16.98 -0.15 -4.55
N SER A 224 16.14 0.84 -4.24
CA SER A 224 14.71 0.63 -3.95
C SER A 224 13.90 0.33 -5.21
N THR A 225 12.82 -0.43 -5.08
CA THR A 225 11.86 -0.71 -6.16
C THR A 225 10.48 -0.17 -5.81
N PHE A 226 9.96 0.73 -6.65
CA PHE A 226 8.62 1.28 -6.59
C PHE A 226 7.78 0.73 -7.75
N GLU A 227 6.75 -0.05 -7.43
CA GLU A 227 5.78 -0.60 -8.39
C GLU A 227 4.56 0.30 -8.59
N CYS A 228 4.36 1.26 -7.67
CA CYS A 228 3.44 2.39 -7.76
C CYS A 228 4.23 3.70 -7.97
N VAL A 229 3.55 4.77 -8.40
CA VAL A 229 4.18 6.11 -8.52
C VAL A 229 4.35 6.66 -7.10
N PRO A 230 5.59 6.90 -6.62
CA PRO A 230 5.77 7.60 -5.37
C PRO A 230 5.56 9.11 -5.56
N HIS A 231 4.87 9.74 -4.61
CA HIS A 231 4.54 11.15 -4.63
C HIS A 231 5.46 11.94 -3.70
N PHE A 232 6.43 12.65 -4.28
CA PHE A 232 7.36 13.57 -3.60
C PHE A 232 7.11 15.03 -3.97
N ARG A 233 5.89 15.35 -4.43
CA ARG A 233 5.55 16.69 -4.88
C ARG A 233 5.69 17.69 -3.73
N GLY A 234 6.49 18.74 -3.90
CA GLY A 234 6.72 19.74 -2.85
C GLY A 234 7.56 19.24 -1.67
N THR A 235 8.09 18.02 -1.71
CA THR A 235 8.92 17.46 -0.63
C THR A 235 10.24 18.22 -0.53
N LYS A 236 10.69 18.47 0.70
CA LYS A 236 11.99 19.08 1.00
C LYS A 236 12.96 18.04 1.54
N PHE A 237 14.12 17.91 0.91
CA PHE A 237 15.24 17.11 1.37
C PHE A 237 16.32 18.06 1.87
N GLU A 238 16.42 18.23 3.19
CA GLU A 238 17.38 19.17 3.80
C GLU A 238 18.82 18.66 3.75
N ARG A 239 18.99 17.34 3.67
CA ARG A 239 20.26 16.64 3.47
C ARG A 239 20.22 15.81 2.18
N ASP A 240 21.26 15.03 1.96
CA ASP A 240 21.42 14.22 0.75
C ASP A 240 20.24 13.27 0.53
N ALA A 241 19.83 13.13 -0.73
CA ALA A 241 18.76 12.23 -1.16
C ALA A 241 19.30 11.27 -2.24
N ASP A 242 19.48 10.00 -1.87
CA ASP A 242 20.01 8.95 -2.73
C ASP A 242 18.87 8.06 -3.26
N PHE A 243 18.53 8.25 -4.53
CA PHE A 243 17.67 7.39 -5.35
C PHE A 243 18.48 6.61 -6.40
N GLY A 244 19.80 6.53 -6.22
CA GLY A 244 20.70 5.83 -7.13
C GLY A 244 20.31 4.36 -7.29
N ARG A 245 20.28 3.89 -8.53
CA ARG A 245 19.82 2.54 -8.90
C ARG A 245 18.41 2.18 -8.43
N ALA A 246 17.60 3.16 -8.03
CA ALA A 246 16.20 2.91 -7.76
C ALA A 246 15.47 2.51 -9.05
N THR A 247 14.45 1.66 -8.93
CA THR A 247 13.62 1.22 -10.05
C THR A 247 12.21 1.76 -9.87
N PHE A 248 11.75 2.57 -10.83
CA PHE A 248 10.40 3.13 -10.87
C PHE A 248 9.64 2.52 -12.05
N THR A 249 8.65 1.66 -11.78
CA THR A 249 7.94 0.95 -12.86
C THR A 249 6.78 1.74 -13.47
N ARG A 250 6.37 2.84 -12.83
CA ARG A 250 5.24 3.67 -13.28
C ARG A 250 5.57 5.16 -13.32
N GLY A 251 6.81 5.51 -12.99
CA GLY A 251 7.28 6.89 -12.88
C GLY A 251 7.46 7.35 -11.44
N ALA A 252 7.80 8.63 -11.28
CA ALA A 252 7.95 9.31 -10.00
C ALA A 252 7.59 10.80 -10.14
N ASP A 253 6.94 11.36 -9.13
CA ASP A 253 6.58 12.78 -9.07
C ASP A 253 7.44 13.50 -8.03
N PHE A 254 8.40 14.30 -8.50
CA PHE A 254 9.24 15.21 -7.72
C PHE A 254 8.89 16.68 -8.04
N GLY A 255 7.70 16.97 -8.58
CA GLY A 255 7.32 18.31 -8.96
C GLY A 255 7.40 19.27 -7.77
N VAL A 256 8.03 20.43 -7.94
CA VAL A 256 8.21 21.44 -6.87
C VAL A 256 8.99 20.91 -5.65
N ALA A 257 9.65 19.77 -5.74
CA ALA A 257 10.52 19.27 -4.67
C ALA A 257 11.76 20.18 -4.50
N THR A 258 12.28 20.28 -3.28
CA THR A 258 13.51 21.04 -2.99
C THR A 258 14.58 20.09 -2.47
N PHE A 259 15.72 20.03 -3.17
CA PHE A 259 16.90 19.28 -2.77
C PHE A 259 17.96 20.27 -2.28
N THR A 260 18.10 20.37 -0.95
CA THR A 260 19.10 21.23 -0.30
C THR A 260 20.46 20.56 -0.27
N GLY A 261 20.51 19.26 0.04
CA GLY A 261 21.70 18.41 -0.09
C GLY A 261 21.84 17.79 -1.48
N ASP A 262 22.88 16.96 -1.65
CA ASP A 262 23.15 16.33 -2.95
C ASP A 262 22.04 15.34 -3.34
N ALA A 263 21.62 15.37 -4.60
CA ALA A 263 20.56 14.51 -5.12
C ALA A 263 21.11 13.48 -6.13
N HIS A 264 21.03 12.19 -5.77
CA HIS A 264 21.57 11.12 -6.61
C HIS A 264 20.45 10.33 -7.28
N PHE A 265 20.42 10.37 -8.61
CA PHE A 265 19.56 9.55 -9.47
C PHE A 265 20.39 8.68 -10.43
N ASP A 266 21.68 8.47 -10.11
CA ASP A 266 22.61 7.72 -10.94
C ASP A 266 22.13 6.29 -11.16
N VAL A 267 22.14 5.85 -12.42
CA VAL A 267 21.77 4.48 -12.82
C VAL A 267 20.34 4.10 -12.38
N ALA A 268 19.49 5.07 -12.08
CA ALA A 268 18.08 4.83 -11.84
C ALA A 268 17.42 4.23 -13.09
N THR A 269 16.48 3.31 -12.87
CA THR A 269 15.75 2.63 -13.94
C THR A 269 14.30 3.06 -13.93
N PHE A 270 13.82 3.55 -15.07
CA PHE A 270 12.41 3.83 -15.30
C PHE A 270 11.93 2.89 -16.40
N THR A 271 10.89 2.10 -16.16
CA THR A 271 10.42 1.16 -17.20
C THR A 271 9.78 1.92 -18.36
N ARG A 272 9.70 1.26 -19.52
CA ARG A 272 9.03 1.81 -20.72
C ARG A 272 7.65 2.37 -20.34
N ASP A 273 7.40 3.62 -20.72
CA ASP A 273 6.20 4.44 -20.43
C ASP A 273 6.14 5.10 -19.04
N ALA A 274 7.14 4.92 -18.17
CA ALA A 274 7.29 5.72 -16.96
C ALA A 274 7.66 7.17 -17.28
N TYR A 275 7.29 8.09 -16.40
CA TYR A 275 7.69 9.51 -16.45
C TYR A 275 8.42 9.89 -15.16
N ALA A 276 9.26 10.92 -15.23
CA ALA A 276 9.89 11.47 -14.05
C ALA A 276 9.66 12.98 -14.06
N ASP A 277 8.80 13.46 -13.16
CA ASP A 277 8.40 14.85 -13.11
C ASP A 277 9.26 15.62 -12.11
N PHE A 278 10.04 16.58 -12.59
CA PHE A 278 10.81 17.53 -11.80
C PHE A 278 10.36 18.97 -12.05
N GLY A 279 9.14 19.15 -12.59
CA GLY A 279 8.61 20.47 -12.92
C GLY A 279 8.59 21.39 -11.71
N GLY A 280 9.25 22.54 -11.80
CA GLY A 280 9.39 23.50 -10.70
C GLY A 280 10.28 23.05 -9.53
N ALA A 281 10.94 21.89 -9.61
CA ALA A 281 11.84 21.42 -8.56
C ALA A 281 13.09 22.32 -8.44
N GLU A 282 13.66 22.41 -7.24
CA GLU A 282 14.87 23.19 -6.96
C GLU A 282 16.01 22.28 -6.52
N PHE A 283 17.11 22.25 -7.27
CA PHE A 283 18.36 21.59 -6.90
C PHE A 283 19.35 22.64 -6.41
N ARG A 284 19.45 22.78 -5.09
CA ARG A 284 20.31 23.78 -4.44
C ARG A 284 21.75 23.30 -4.25
N ALA A 285 21.97 22.00 -4.24
CA ALA A 285 23.30 21.37 -4.32
C ALA A 285 23.47 20.61 -5.65
N SER A 286 24.45 19.71 -5.70
CA SER A 286 24.73 18.92 -6.91
C SER A 286 23.62 17.90 -7.15
N ALA A 287 23.45 17.52 -8.43
CA ALA A 287 22.55 16.44 -8.81
C ALA A 287 23.18 15.56 -9.90
N THR A 288 22.99 14.25 -9.76
CA THR A 288 23.57 13.24 -10.66
C THR A 288 22.46 12.44 -11.33
N PHE A 289 22.42 12.45 -12.66
CA PHE A 289 21.49 11.67 -13.51
C PHE A 289 22.24 10.74 -14.48
N SER A 290 23.51 10.45 -14.20
CA SER A 290 24.37 9.64 -15.06
C SER A 290 23.98 8.16 -15.06
N GLY A 291 24.23 7.45 -16.17
CA GLY A 291 24.01 6.00 -16.27
C GLY A 291 22.54 5.55 -16.37
N ILE A 292 21.58 6.47 -16.47
CA ILE A 292 20.18 6.14 -16.77
C ILE A 292 20.09 5.65 -18.22
N GLN A 293 19.63 4.40 -18.40
CA GLN A 293 19.42 3.81 -19.71
C GLN A 293 18.02 4.18 -20.22
N ASP A 294 17.92 4.56 -21.50
CA ASP A 294 16.66 4.95 -22.17
C ASP A 294 15.79 5.86 -21.29
N PRO A 295 16.25 7.10 -21.03
CA PRO A 295 15.63 7.96 -20.03
C PRO A 295 14.13 8.11 -20.30
N PRO A 296 13.28 8.08 -19.25
CA PRO A 296 11.85 8.29 -19.39
C PRO A 296 11.57 9.70 -19.95
N SER A 297 10.29 10.04 -20.12
CA SER A 297 9.92 11.43 -20.29
C SER A 297 10.25 12.20 -18.99
N PHE A 298 11.47 12.72 -18.90
CA PHE A 298 11.85 13.69 -17.89
C PHE A 298 11.20 15.03 -18.19
N LYS A 299 10.60 15.62 -17.16
CA LYS A 299 10.00 16.95 -17.20
C LYS A 299 10.78 17.85 -16.28
N PHE A 300 11.45 18.84 -16.85
CA PHE A 300 12.24 19.83 -16.11
C PHE A 300 11.68 21.25 -16.29
N GLU A 301 10.42 21.39 -16.70
CA GLU A 301 9.79 22.69 -16.89
C GLU A 301 9.87 23.53 -15.60
N GLU A 302 10.46 24.72 -15.68
CA GLU A 302 10.67 25.62 -14.54
C GLU A 302 11.55 25.04 -13.42
N CYS A 303 12.23 23.92 -13.66
CA CYS A 303 13.18 23.33 -12.72
C CYS A 303 14.42 24.23 -12.59
N LYS A 304 14.87 24.46 -11.35
CA LYS A 304 15.98 25.36 -11.04
C LYS A 304 17.20 24.57 -10.58
N PHE A 305 18.34 24.84 -11.20
CA PHE A 305 19.64 24.29 -10.79
C PHE A 305 20.54 25.39 -10.25
N ASN A 306 21.26 25.12 -9.17
CA ASN A 306 22.16 26.08 -8.56
C ASN A 306 23.33 26.38 -9.51
N LYS A 307 23.45 27.65 -9.91
CA LYS A 307 24.50 28.12 -10.81
C LYS A 307 25.91 27.90 -10.24
N ILE A 308 26.08 27.91 -8.92
CA ILE A 308 27.36 27.65 -8.26
C ILE A 308 27.83 26.21 -8.53
N CYS A 309 26.88 25.27 -8.65
CA CYS A 309 27.13 23.85 -8.88
C CYS A 309 27.22 23.49 -10.38
N ARG A 310 27.28 24.47 -11.29
CA ARG A 310 27.21 24.25 -12.75
C ARG A 310 28.18 23.19 -13.30
N GLY A 311 29.37 23.08 -12.72
CA GLY A 311 30.38 22.08 -13.14
C GLY A 311 30.22 20.69 -12.52
N ALA A 312 29.28 20.51 -11.58
CA ALA A 312 29.08 19.28 -10.82
C ALA A 312 27.89 18.45 -11.29
N TYR A 313 26.98 19.03 -12.09
CA TYR A 313 25.83 18.31 -12.64
C TYR A 313 26.25 17.28 -13.68
N GLU A 314 25.78 16.05 -13.50
CA GLU A 314 26.00 14.96 -14.46
C GLU A 314 24.68 14.56 -15.12
N TRP A 315 24.49 14.93 -16.38
CA TRP A 315 23.22 14.71 -17.10
C TRP A 315 23.08 13.31 -17.72
N GLY A 316 24.19 12.58 -17.89
CA GLY A 316 24.18 11.27 -18.54
C GLY A 316 23.63 11.32 -19.97
N THR A 317 22.52 10.63 -20.19
CA THR A 317 21.83 10.50 -21.49
C THR A 317 20.71 11.53 -21.67
N ILE A 318 20.43 12.37 -20.67
CA ILE A 318 19.40 13.42 -20.75
C ILE A 318 19.80 14.44 -21.82
N PRO A 319 18.92 14.72 -22.81
CA PRO A 319 19.23 15.70 -23.85
C PRO A 319 19.41 17.11 -23.30
N ILE A 320 20.52 17.75 -23.69
CA ILE A 320 20.84 19.13 -23.37
C ILE A 320 20.78 19.95 -24.67
N PRO A 321 19.76 20.81 -24.85
CA PRO A 321 19.69 21.71 -26.00
C PRO A 321 20.91 22.63 -26.07
N GLU A 322 21.40 22.91 -27.28
CA GLU A 322 22.55 23.80 -27.49
C GLU A 322 22.29 25.23 -26.97
N ASP A 323 21.03 25.65 -26.96
CA ASP A 323 20.57 26.98 -26.59
C ASP A 323 20.19 27.14 -25.12
N ASN A 324 20.24 26.08 -24.31
CA ASN A 324 19.86 26.12 -22.89
C ASN A 324 21.06 26.06 -21.92
N ASP A 325 22.22 26.60 -22.34
CA ASP A 325 23.38 26.88 -21.48
C ASP A 325 23.85 25.71 -20.58
N GLY A 326 23.76 24.48 -21.10
CA GLY A 326 24.17 23.27 -20.38
C GLY A 326 23.10 22.65 -19.48
N LEU A 327 21.83 23.06 -19.61
CA LEU A 327 20.68 22.53 -18.86
C LEU A 327 19.71 21.73 -19.75
N PRO A 328 18.96 20.77 -19.19
CA PRO A 328 17.85 20.11 -19.87
C PRO A 328 16.79 21.12 -20.34
N ALA A 329 16.02 20.76 -21.36
CA ALA A 329 14.94 21.62 -21.86
C ALA A 329 13.95 22.01 -20.74
N GLY A 330 13.63 23.31 -20.65
CA GLY A 330 12.69 23.85 -19.66
C GLY A 330 13.31 24.21 -18.30
N ALA A 331 14.53 23.75 -18.01
CA ALA A 331 15.25 24.10 -16.79
C ALA A 331 15.97 25.44 -16.89
N VAL A 332 16.22 26.06 -15.75
CA VAL A 332 16.90 27.35 -15.63
C VAL A 332 17.99 27.34 -14.54
N TRP A 333 19.04 28.13 -14.75
CA TRP A 333 20.02 28.42 -13.71
C TRP A 333 19.40 29.38 -12.69
N ALA A 334 19.61 29.12 -11.41
CA ALA A 334 19.19 29.99 -10.32
C ALA A 334 20.33 30.21 -9.32
N ASP A 335 20.33 31.39 -8.69
CA ASP A 335 21.20 31.69 -7.57
C ASP A 335 20.44 31.39 -6.27
N PHE A 336 21.01 30.53 -5.43
CA PHE A 336 20.50 30.24 -4.09
C PHE A 336 21.51 30.78 -3.09
N PRO A 337 21.27 31.96 -2.48
CA PRO A 337 22.17 32.46 -1.45
C PRO A 337 22.19 31.48 -0.27
N GLU A 338 23.39 31.18 0.26
CA GLU A 338 23.51 30.55 1.57
C GLU A 338 22.83 31.49 2.58
N GLU A 339 21.92 30.98 3.40
CA GLU A 339 21.41 31.77 4.52
C GLU A 339 22.62 32.08 5.43
N ASP A 340 23.00 33.35 5.52
CA ASP A 340 24.03 33.80 6.44
C ASP A 340 23.60 33.41 7.86
N ASP A 341 24.29 32.45 8.48
CA ASP A 341 24.18 32.06 9.90
C ASP A 341 24.68 33.18 10.86
N LYS A 342 24.36 34.43 10.56
CA LYS A 342 24.80 35.61 11.31
C LYS A 342 23.67 36.60 11.52
N ASP A 343 22.82 36.29 12.50
CA ASP A 343 22.22 37.35 13.32
C ASP A 343 22.10 36.93 14.80
N GLY A 344 23.23 36.45 15.35
CA GLY A 344 23.52 36.48 16.79
C GLY A 344 24.14 37.81 17.21
N GLY A 345 23.59 38.93 16.76
CA GLY A 345 24.09 40.28 17.02
C GLY A 345 23.55 40.85 18.32
N THR A 346 24.25 40.58 19.42
CA THR A 346 24.04 41.26 20.71
C THR A 346 24.25 42.77 20.54
N THR A 347 23.17 43.55 20.54
CA THR A 347 23.23 45.00 20.83
C THR A 347 22.52 45.28 22.14
N SER A 348 23.22 45.07 23.25
CA SER A 348 22.90 45.72 24.53
C SER A 348 23.73 46.99 24.61
N ARG A 349 23.05 48.13 24.64
CA ARG A 349 23.61 49.44 25.00
C ARG A 349 23.24 49.77 26.44
#